data_AF-A0A968HN69-F1
#
_entry.id   AF-A0A968HN69-F1
#
_cell.length_a   1.000
_cell.length_b   1.000
_cell.length_c   1.000
_cell.angle_alpha   90.00
_cell.angle_beta   90.00
_cell.angle_gamma   90.00
#
_symmetry.space_group_name_H-M   'P 1'
#
loop_
_entity.id
_entity.type
_entity.pdbx_description
1 polymer ?
#
loop_
_entity_poly.entity_id
_entity_poly.type
_entity_poly.pdbx_seq_one_letter_code
_entity_poly.pdbx_strand_id
1 'polypeptide(L)'
;MLASSFLDPVLGLDVHFEMVPTPAPVPTPIPNPFIGLVFDPIGLAAGIAIGAAIGAVMGAPFQGPVLYWTAFPATNTGTEAKHVPGHILIPPGVAWAPFPKTPKPVIHPGETPKPALPVKPENDAVVIFGSKTVTVMGSNAVRLGDIALSCSEPLRLPRRWCSPCPRARRS
;
A
#
# COMPACT_ATOMS: atom_id res chain seq x y z
N MET A 1 12.88 -0.41 -17.82
CA MET A 1 12.50 -0.61 -16.40
C MET A 1 11.65 -1.85 -16.31
N LEU A 2 11.85 -2.67 -15.27
CA LEU A 2 11.01 -3.85 -15.02
C LEU A 2 9.64 -3.39 -14.49
N ALA A 3 8.57 -3.90 -15.07
CA ALA A 3 7.21 -3.63 -14.62
C ALA A 3 6.90 -4.46 -13.37
N SER A 4 6.06 -3.95 -12.48
CA SER A 4 5.62 -4.68 -11.28
C SER A 4 4.39 -5.56 -11.57
N SER A 5 4.40 -6.73 -10.94
CA SER A 5 3.38 -7.79 -10.95
C SER A 5 2.68 -7.89 -9.60
N PHE A 6 1.49 -8.49 -9.62
CA PHE A 6 0.93 -9.10 -8.41
C PHE A 6 1.90 -10.11 -7.79
N LEU A 7 1.91 -10.18 -6.46
CA LEU A 7 2.83 -10.97 -5.64
C LEU A 7 4.29 -10.52 -5.67
N ASP A 8 4.59 -9.33 -6.20
CA ASP A 8 5.93 -8.77 -6.05
C ASP A 8 6.15 -8.26 -4.62
N PRO A 9 7.37 -8.43 -4.08
CA PRO A 9 7.68 -7.93 -2.77
C PRO A 9 7.78 -6.39 -2.77
N VAL A 10 7.19 -5.80 -1.73
CA VAL A 10 7.38 -4.40 -1.36
C VAL A 10 8.18 -4.37 -0.09
N LEU A 11 9.37 -3.79 -0.19
CA LEU A 11 10.30 -3.69 0.92
C LEU A 11 10.39 -2.25 1.39
N GLY A 12 10.52 -2.07 2.70
CA GLY A 12 10.86 -0.77 3.27
C GLY A 12 10.75 -0.75 4.78
N LEU A 13 10.96 0.44 5.33
CA LEU A 13 10.93 0.68 6.76
C LEU A 13 9.68 1.48 7.10
N ASP A 14 8.85 0.95 7.98
CA ASP A 14 7.84 1.75 8.66
C ASP A 14 8.41 2.41 9.89
N VAL A 15 7.87 3.57 10.23
CA VAL A 15 8.06 4.17 11.56
C VAL A 15 6.75 4.04 12.30
N HIS A 16 6.78 3.32 13.41
CA HIS A 16 5.65 3.19 14.32
C HIS A 16 6.02 3.74 15.67
N PHE A 17 5.08 4.39 16.33
CA PHE A 17 5.30 4.82 17.69
C PHE A 17 4.92 3.69 18.62
N GLU A 18 5.90 3.21 19.36
CA GLU A 18 5.71 2.20 20.39
C GLU A 18 5.93 2.83 21.76
N MET A 19 5.14 2.38 22.73
CA MET A 19 5.26 2.78 24.12
C MET A 19 6.43 2.04 24.74
N VAL A 20 7.49 2.77 25.07
CA VAL A 20 8.68 2.22 25.74
C VAL A 20 8.56 2.41 27.25
N PRO A 21 8.74 1.34 28.05
CA PRO A 21 8.66 1.40 29.49
C PRO A 21 9.95 1.98 30.09
N THR A 22 9.96 3.27 30.38
CA THR A 22 10.98 3.93 31.22
C THR A 22 10.33 5.04 32.04
N PRO A 23 10.58 5.14 33.35
CA PRO A 23 9.65 5.48 34.46
C PRO A 23 8.14 5.76 34.21
N ALA A 24 7.74 6.36 33.09
CA ALA A 24 6.39 6.44 32.55
C ALA A 24 6.42 6.11 31.03
N PRO A 25 5.44 5.38 30.48
CA PRO A 25 5.45 5.01 29.05
C PRO A 25 5.62 6.23 28.12
N VAL A 26 6.70 6.25 27.34
CA VAL A 26 6.96 7.32 26.37
C VAL A 26 6.67 6.80 24.96
N PRO A 27 5.85 7.51 24.14
CA PRO A 27 5.72 7.23 22.72
C PRO A 27 7.05 7.50 22.01
N THR A 28 7.72 6.45 21.55
CA THR A 28 8.98 6.58 20.80
C THR A 28 8.82 6.06 19.37
N PRO A 29 9.31 6.79 18.35
CA PRO A 29 9.30 6.31 16.97
C PRO A 29 10.33 5.19 16.80
N ILE A 30 9.87 3.96 16.58
CA ILE A 30 10.69 2.78 16.33
C ILE A 30 10.59 2.40 14.84
N PRO A 31 11.74 2.19 14.16
CA PRO A 31 11.74 1.71 12.79
C PRO A 31 11.39 0.21 12.75
N ASN A 32 10.25 -0.12 12.15
CA ASN A 32 9.78 -1.49 11.98
C ASN A 32 9.97 -1.95 10.53
N PRO A 33 10.58 -3.12 10.30
CA PRO A 33 10.71 -3.65 8.95
C PRO A 33 9.34 -4.01 8.42
N PHE A 34 9.13 -3.82 7.13
CA PHE A 34 7.96 -4.34 6.46
C PHE A 34 8.34 -5.00 5.16
N ILE A 35 7.72 -6.15 5.00
CA ILE A 35 7.85 -7.04 3.88
C ILE A 35 6.42 -7.34 3.46
N GLY A 36 5.96 -6.67 2.41
CA GLY A 36 4.62 -6.83 1.88
C GLY A 36 4.64 -7.55 0.54
N LEU A 37 3.52 -8.15 0.17
CA LEU A 37 3.27 -8.63 -1.18
C LEU A 37 2.20 -7.76 -1.82
N VAL A 38 2.41 -7.36 -3.08
CA VAL A 38 1.37 -6.67 -3.85
C VAL A 38 0.21 -7.61 -4.08
N PHE A 39 -0.94 -7.36 -3.46
CA PHE A 39 -2.11 -8.21 -3.60
C PHE A 39 -3.38 -7.45 -3.28
N ASP A 40 -4.03 -6.99 -4.35
CA ASP A 40 -5.30 -6.25 -4.29
C ASP A 40 -6.29 -6.74 -5.37
N PRO A 41 -7.01 -7.83 -5.10
CA PRO A 41 -7.98 -8.38 -6.05
C PRO A 41 -9.16 -7.44 -6.34
N ILE A 42 -9.50 -6.56 -5.39
CA ILE A 42 -10.60 -5.61 -5.53
C ILE A 42 -10.15 -4.45 -6.43
N GLY A 43 -8.98 -3.88 -6.17
CA GLY A 43 -8.38 -2.85 -7.03
C GLY A 43 -8.12 -3.35 -8.45
N LEU A 44 -7.74 -4.62 -8.63
CA LEU A 44 -7.63 -5.23 -9.96
C LEU A 44 -8.97 -5.25 -10.68
N ALA A 45 -10.04 -5.72 -10.03
CA ALA A 45 -11.37 -5.78 -10.62
C ALA A 45 -11.91 -4.38 -10.96
N ALA A 46 -11.72 -3.41 -10.06
CA ALA A 46 -12.08 -2.02 -10.29
C ALA A 46 -11.30 -1.41 -11.46
N GLY A 47 -9.99 -1.68 -11.55
CA GLY A 47 -9.15 -1.25 -12.66
C GLY A 47 -9.59 -1.83 -14.00
N ILE A 48 -9.98 -3.11 -14.05
CA ILE A 48 -10.58 -3.73 -15.26
C ILE A 48 -11.86 -2.99 -15.65
N ALA A 49 -12.76 -2.75 -14.70
CA ALA A 49 -14.01 -2.06 -14.98
C ALA A 49 -13.78 -0.63 -15.50
N ILE A 50 -12.88 0.13 -14.87
CA ILE A 50 -12.54 1.50 -15.26
C ILE A 50 -11.85 1.52 -16.63
N GLY A 51 -10.86 0.64 -16.85
CA GLY A 51 -10.17 0.52 -18.13
C GLY A 51 -11.12 0.16 -19.26
N ALA A 52 -12.05 -0.77 -19.02
CA ALA A 52 -13.08 -1.15 -19.98
C ALA A 52 -14.07 0.01 -20.27
N ALA A 53 -14.47 0.77 -19.25
CA ALA A 53 -15.34 1.93 -19.41
C ALA A 53 -14.67 3.04 -20.23
N ILE A 54 -13.41 3.37 -19.92
CA ILE A 54 -12.62 4.34 -20.70
C ILE A 54 -12.46 3.84 -22.13
N GLY A 55 -12.13 2.55 -22.32
CA GLY A 55 -12.02 1.93 -23.62
C GLY A 55 -13.31 2.04 -24.43
N ALA A 56 -14.47 1.74 -23.82
CA ALA A 56 -15.77 1.86 -24.46
C ALA A 56 -16.07 3.30 -24.94
N VAL A 57 -15.73 4.31 -24.14
CA VAL A 57 -15.90 5.72 -24.53
C VAL A 57 -14.94 6.13 -25.65
N MET A 58 -13.70 5.64 -25.61
CA MET A 58 -12.66 5.96 -26.61
C MET A 58 -12.71 5.08 -27.86
N GLY A 59 -13.67 4.15 -27.97
CA GLY A 59 -13.78 3.22 -29.09
C GLY A 59 -12.73 2.11 -29.10
N ALA A 60 -12.04 1.87 -27.99
CA ALA A 60 -11.10 0.77 -27.83
C ALA A 60 -11.83 -0.54 -27.45
N PRO A 61 -11.36 -1.70 -27.92
CA PRO A 61 -11.91 -2.99 -27.52
C PRO A 61 -11.74 -3.24 -26.01
N PHE A 62 -12.54 -4.15 -25.45
CA PHE A 62 -12.44 -4.53 -24.04
C PHE A 62 -11.00 -4.93 -23.68
N GLN A 63 -10.40 -4.19 -22.76
CA GLN A 63 -9.06 -4.45 -22.25
C GLN A 63 -9.18 -5.36 -21.04
N GLY A 64 -8.85 -6.64 -21.22
CA GLY A 64 -8.67 -7.58 -20.11
C GLY A 64 -7.51 -7.18 -19.20
N PRO A 65 -7.26 -7.92 -18.11
CA PRO A 65 -6.12 -7.66 -17.25
C PRO A 65 -4.83 -7.70 -18.06
N VAL A 66 -4.04 -6.63 -18.01
CA VAL A 66 -2.69 -6.63 -18.56
C VAL A 66 -1.89 -7.62 -17.74
N LEU A 67 -1.61 -8.78 -18.30
CA LEU A 67 -0.75 -9.77 -17.67
C LEU A 67 0.67 -9.50 -18.10
N TYR A 68 1.61 -9.50 -17.16
CA TYR A 68 2.98 -9.80 -17.54
C TYR A 68 3.35 -11.23 -17.11
N TRP A 69 4.45 -11.73 -17.68
CA TRP A 69 4.90 -13.12 -17.48
C TRP A 69 3.79 -14.15 -17.73
N THR A 70 2.82 -13.80 -18.60
CA THR A 70 1.67 -14.62 -19.03
C THR A 70 0.66 -14.97 -17.93
N ALA A 71 1.00 -14.83 -16.65
CA ALA A 71 0.21 -15.36 -15.53
C ALA A 71 -0.14 -14.33 -14.45
N PHE A 72 0.62 -13.23 -14.32
CA PHE A 72 0.41 -12.28 -13.23
C PHE A 72 -0.11 -10.94 -13.74
N PRO A 73 -1.22 -10.44 -13.18
CA PRO A 73 -1.70 -9.09 -13.47
C PRO A 73 -0.64 -8.04 -13.17
N ALA A 74 -0.59 -7.05 -14.05
CA ALA A 74 0.18 -5.83 -13.91
C ALA A 74 -0.34 -5.01 -12.74
N THR A 75 0.57 -4.37 -12.01
CA THR A 75 0.21 -3.44 -10.94
C THR A 75 0.10 -2.03 -11.49
N ASN A 76 -0.84 -1.28 -10.95
CA ASN A 76 -1.06 0.12 -11.30
C ASN A 76 -1.10 0.99 -10.04
N THR A 77 -1.02 2.30 -10.23
CA THR A 77 -1.15 3.25 -9.13
C THR A 77 -2.50 3.08 -8.44
N GLY A 78 -2.46 3.00 -7.12
CA GLY A 78 -3.59 2.65 -6.25
C GLY A 78 -3.60 1.20 -5.78
N THR A 79 -2.79 0.30 -6.35
CA THR A 79 -2.71 -1.10 -5.90
C THR A 79 -2.11 -1.19 -4.50
N GLU A 80 -2.75 -1.97 -3.61
CA GLU A 80 -2.28 -2.20 -2.25
C GLU A 80 -1.30 -3.39 -2.14
N ALA A 81 -0.28 -3.20 -1.30
CA ALA A 81 0.59 -4.26 -0.81
C ALA A 81 0.26 -4.55 0.66
N LYS A 82 0.06 -5.84 0.97
CA LYS A 82 -0.29 -6.29 2.32
C LYS A 82 0.96 -6.81 3.03
N HIS A 83 1.21 -6.33 4.24
CA HIS A 83 2.32 -6.79 5.08
C HIS A 83 2.04 -8.24 5.54
N VAL A 84 2.93 -9.17 5.21
CA VAL A 84 2.92 -10.57 5.68
C VAL A 84 4.27 -10.80 6.36
N PRO A 85 4.40 -10.91 7.71
CA PRO A 85 3.45 -11.39 8.72
C PRO A 85 2.67 -10.31 9.51
N GLY A 86 2.75 -9.05 9.10
CA GLY A 86 2.13 -7.90 9.78
C GLY A 86 3.05 -7.29 10.84
N HIS A 87 2.73 -6.07 11.31
CA HIS A 87 3.58 -5.38 12.28
C HIS A 87 3.77 -6.18 13.57
N ILE A 88 5.03 -6.44 13.87
CA ILE A 88 5.54 -7.04 15.10
C ILE A 88 5.92 -5.89 16.02
N LEU A 89 5.55 -5.97 17.30
CA LEU A 89 6.04 -5.06 18.33
C LEU A 89 7.53 -5.34 18.54
N ILE A 90 8.39 -4.34 18.39
CA ILE A 90 9.83 -4.51 18.57
C ILE A 90 10.21 -4.07 19.99
N PRO A 91 10.66 -4.99 20.86
CA PRO A 91 11.11 -4.61 22.19
C PRO A 91 12.24 -3.57 22.07
N PRO A 92 12.21 -2.46 22.83
CA PRO A 92 11.54 -2.28 24.12
C PRO A 92 10.06 -1.83 24.09
N GLY A 93 9.44 -1.70 22.92
CA GLY A 93 8.01 -1.36 22.83
C GLY A 93 7.11 -2.45 23.41
N VAL A 94 6.18 -2.05 24.29
CA VAL A 94 5.22 -2.97 24.95
C VAL A 94 3.79 -2.83 24.44
N ALA A 95 3.48 -1.70 23.78
CA ALA A 95 2.19 -1.42 23.18
C ALA A 95 2.34 -0.37 22.07
N TRP A 96 1.41 -0.35 21.11
CA TRP A 96 1.33 0.74 20.14
C TRP A 96 0.92 2.03 20.85
N ALA A 97 1.58 3.13 20.53
CA ALA A 97 1.15 4.44 21.03
C ALA A 97 -0.21 4.78 20.41
N PRO A 98 -1.15 5.36 21.18
CA PRO A 98 -2.41 5.81 20.64
C PRO A 98 -2.15 7.06 19.81
N PHE A 99 -1.87 6.90 18.51
CA PHE A 99 -1.92 7.99 17.58
C PHE A 99 -3.39 8.23 17.19
N PRO A 100 -3.96 9.41 17.53
CA PRO A 100 -5.25 9.76 17.00
C PRO A 100 -5.07 9.98 15.50
N LYS A 101 -5.49 9.00 14.68
CA LYS A 101 -5.82 9.33 13.29
C LYS A 101 -6.85 10.43 13.32
N THR A 102 -6.76 11.41 12.42
CA THR A 102 -7.78 12.44 12.26
C THR A 102 -9.14 11.75 12.30
N PRO A 103 -10.00 12.09 13.28
CA PRO A 103 -11.30 11.45 13.39
C PRO A 103 -12.00 11.54 12.03
N LYS A 104 -12.61 10.43 11.59
CA LYS A 104 -13.40 10.44 10.36
C LYS A 104 -14.37 11.62 10.46
N PRO A 105 -14.37 12.57 9.50
CA PRO A 105 -15.28 13.70 9.53
C PRO A 105 -16.71 13.17 9.65
N VAL A 106 -17.42 13.66 10.65
CA VAL A 106 -18.77 13.18 10.92
C VAL A 106 -19.71 13.90 9.97
N ILE A 107 -20.32 13.16 9.05
CA ILE A 107 -21.20 13.69 8.01
C ILE A 107 -22.60 13.99 8.60
N HIS A 108 -22.92 13.46 9.78
CA HIS A 108 -24.21 13.62 10.44
C HIS A 108 -24.14 14.67 11.57
N PRO A 109 -25.08 15.65 11.61
CA PRO A 109 -25.14 16.64 12.68
C PRO A 109 -25.39 16.01 14.06
N GLY A 110 -24.52 16.29 15.05
CA GLY A 110 -24.72 15.92 16.46
C GLY A 110 -23.84 14.79 17.00
N GLU A 111 -23.03 14.14 16.17
CA GLU A 111 -22.10 13.11 16.61
C GLU A 111 -20.71 13.70 16.92
N THR A 112 -20.22 13.51 18.15
CA THR A 112 -18.86 13.89 18.53
C THR A 112 -17.85 12.92 17.93
N PRO A 113 -16.77 13.39 17.27
CA PRO A 113 -15.74 12.51 16.78
C PRO A 113 -15.10 11.75 17.95
N LYS A 114 -15.32 10.43 18.02
CA LYS A 114 -14.71 9.60 19.06
C LYS A 114 -13.19 9.56 18.84
N PRO A 115 -12.36 9.70 19.89
CA PRO A 115 -10.93 9.41 19.79
C PRO A 115 -10.76 8.01 19.23
N ALA A 116 -9.92 7.86 18.21
CA ALA A 116 -9.61 6.53 17.69
C ALA A 116 -9.04 5.68 18.85
N LEU A 117 -9.53 4.44 18.99
CA LEU A 117 -8.94 3.44 19.88
C LEU A 117 -7.42 3.32 19.57
N PRO A 118 -6.60 2.70 20.44
CA PRO A 118 -5.22 2.35 20.08
C PRO A 118 -5.23 1.44 18.84
N VAL A 119 -5.17 2.04 17.65
CA VAL A 119 -5.34 1.34 16.38
C VAL A 119 -3.99 0.76 16.05
N LYS A 120 -3.90 -0.58 16.07
CA LYS A 120 -2.77 -1.29 15.47
C LYS A 120 -2.50 -0.71 14.07
N PRO A 121 -1.24 -0.43 13.68
CA PRO A 121 -0.95 0.10 12.37
C PRO A 121 -1.63 -0.71 11.25
N GLU A 122 -2.20 0.01 10.29
CA GLU A 122 -2.83 -0.60 9.11
C GLU A 122 -1.73 -1.31 8.34
N ASN A 123 -1.76 -2.64 8.22
CA ASN A 123 -0.65 -3.43 7.68
C ASN A 123 -0.53 -3.31 6.14
N ASP A 124 -0.57 -2.10 5.60
CA ASP A 124 -0.73 -1.83 4.19
C ASP A 124 0.30 -0.81 3.65
N ALA A 125 0.48 -0.86 2.34
CA ALA A 125 1.22 0.12 1.58
C ALA A 125 0.52 0.34 0.25
N VAL A 126 0.36 1.61 -0.16
CA VAL A 126 -0.33 1.97 -1.40
C VAL A 126 0.69 2.56 -2.36
N VAL A 127 0.76 2.04 -3.58
CA VAL A 127 1.64 2.60 -4.61
C VAL A 127 0.98 3.83 -5.24
N ILE A 128 1.52 5.02 -5.01
CA ILE A 128 0.93 6.28 -5.49
C ILE A 128 1.70 6.88 -6.66
N PHE A 129 2.98 6.53 -6.78
CA PHE A 129 3.81 6.97 -7.89
C PHE A 129 3.90 5.87 -8.94
N GLY A 130 3.90 6.28 -10.21
CA GLY A 130 3.93 5.37 -11.34
C GLY A 130 4.49 6.03 -12.60
N SER A 131 4.48 5.27 -13.67
CA SER A 131 4.84 5.69 -15.02
C SER A 131 4.07 6.91 -15.51
N LYS A 132 4.77 7.95 -15.99
CA LYS A 132 4.12 9.12 -16.62
C LYS A 132 3.61 8.86 -18.05
N THR A 133 4.03 7.76 -18.68
CA THR A 133 3.82 7.51 -20.12
C THR A 133 3.07 6.23 -20.43
N VAL A 134 3.00 5.31 -19.47
CA VAL A 134 2.41 3.98 -19.67
C VAL A 134 1.31 3.81 -18.65
N THR A 135 0.09 3.64 -19.14
CA THR A 135 -1.11 3.40 -18.34
C THR A 135 -1.53 1.94 -18.46
N VAL A 136 -2.01 1.39 -17.36
CA VAL A 136 -2.48 0.02 -17.20
C VAL A 136 -3.80 0.09 -16.43
N MET A 137 -4.86 -0.47 -16.99
CA MET A 137 -6.18 -0.54 -16.35
C MET A 137 -6.71 0.84 -15.91
N GLY A 138 -6.49 1.87 -16.73
CA GLY A 138 -6.93 3.24 -16.47
C GLY A 138 -6.02 4.10 -15.57
N SER A 139 -4.98 3.52 -14.96
CA SER A 139 -4.04 4.23 -14.06
C SER A 139 -2.57 4.04 -14.50
N ASN A 140 -1.64 4.80 -13.93
CA ASN A 140 -0.23 4.70 -14.31
C ASN A 140 0.38 3.34 -13.92
N ALA A 141 1.13 2.72 -14.83
CA ALA A 141 1.81 1.45 -14.60
C ALA A 141 2.93 1.61 -13.55
N VAL A 142 3.03 0.67 -12.62
CA VAL A 142 4.06 0.69 -11.56
C VAL A 142 5.33 -0.01 -12.05
N ARG A 143 6.46 0.57 -11.68
CA ARG A 143 7.81 0.20 -12.10
C ARG A 143 8.64 -0.20 -10.88
N LEU A 144 9.73 -0.93 -11.14
CA LEU A 144 10.80 -1.14 -10.16
C LEU A 144 11.26 0.20 -9.56
N GLY A 145 11.24 0.29 -8.23
CA GLY A 145 11.69 1.47 -7.50
C GLY A 145 10.64 2.55 -7.32
N ASP A 146 9.43 2.38 -7.84
CA ASP A 146 8.33 3.31 -7.54
C ASP A 146 8.00 3.28 -6.05
N ILE A 147 7.72 4.47 -5.53
CA ILE A 147 7.56 4.68 -4.10
C ILE A 147 6.13 4.33 -3.68
N ALA A 148 6.01 3.48 -2.65
CA ALA A 148 4.74 3.21 -1.98
C ALA A 148 4.65 4.00 -0.67
N LEU A 149 3.46 4.54 -0.40
CA LEU A 149 3.16 5.15 0.89
C LEU A 149 2.77 4.06 1.88
N SER A 150 3.54 3.96 2.95
CA SER A 150 3.34 2.97 3.99
C SER A 150 2.56 3.52 5.17
N CYS A 151 2.06 2.64 6.03
CA CYS A 151 1.30 3.00 7.22
C CYS A 151 2.10 3.65 8.37
N SER A 152 3.24 4.28 8.08
CA SER A 152 4.01 5.01 9.07
C SER A 152 3.14 6.03 9.83
N GLU A 153 3.44 6.22 11.11
CA GLU A 153 2.74 7.17 11.98
C GLU A 153 3.54 8.48 12.08
N PRO A 154 2.90 9.66 12.18
CA PRO A 154 1.45 9.94 12.18
C PRO A 154 0.81 10.04 10.78
N LEU A 155 1.62 10.05 9.72
CA LEU A 155 1.18 10.21 8.33
C LEU A 155 1.85 9.13 7.47
N ARG A 156 1.14 8.67 6.43
CA ARG A 156 1.70 7.68 5.51
C ARG A 156 2.94 8.23 4.79
N LEU A 157 4.09 7.57 4.93
CA LEU A 157 5.37 8.07 4.43
C LEU A 157 5.86 7.32 3.18
N PRO A 158 6.59 8.00 2.28
CA PRO A 158 7.21 7.41 1.09
C PRO A 158 8.48 6.63 1.43
N ARG A 159 8.40 5.63 2.32
CA ARG A 159 9.55 4.86 2.83
C ARG A 159 9.67 3.45 2.24
N ARG A 160 8.87 3.15 1.21
CA ARG A 160 8.83 1.85 0.56
C ARG A 160 9.11 1.96 -0.92
N TRP A 161 9.75 0.94 -1.45
CA TRP A 161 9.91 0.81 -2.89
C TRP A 161 9.38 -0.56 -3.33
N CYS A 162 8.71 -0.57 -4.47
CA CYS A 162 8.29 -1.82 -5.08
C CYS A 162 9.52 -2.51 -5.68
N SER A 163 9.78 -3.74 -5.23
CA SER A 163 10.85 -4.59 -5.72
C SER A 163 10.25 -5.72 -6.55
N PRO A 164 9.99 -5.53 -7.86
CA PRO A 164 9.68 -6.64 -8.73
C PRO A 164 10.79 -7.68 -8.65
N CYS A 165 10.44 -8.87 -8.17
CA CYS A 165 11.32 -10.01 -8.27
C CYS A 165 11.51 -10.28 -9.77
N PRO A 166 12.75 -10.38 -10.28
CA PRO A 166 12.97 -10.83 -11.64
C PRO A 166 12.54 -12.30 -11.73
N ARG A 167 11.24 -12.54 -11.95
CA ARG A 167 10.74 -13.85 -12.35
C ARG A 167 11.21 -14.05 -13.78
N ALA A 168 12.34 -14.74 -13.90
CA ALA A 168 12.96 -15.06 -15.18
C ALA A 168 11.88 -15.52 -16.16
N ARG A 169 11.86 -14.93 -17.36
CA ARG A 169 11.29 -15.62 -18.52
C ARG A 169 12.03 -16.95 -18.58
N ARG A 170 11.38 -18.04 -18.17
CA ARG A 170 11.79 -19.35 -18.66
C ARG A 170 11.52 -19.28 -20.16
N SER A 171 12.62 -19.10 -20.91
CA SER A 171 12.68 -19.31 -22.35
C SER A 171 12.21 -20.71 -22.68
#